data_AF-A0A7S3NJW1-F1
#
_entry.id   AF-A0A7S3NJW1-F1
#
_cell.length_a   1.000
_cell.length_b   1.000
_cell.length_c   1.000
_cell.angle_alpha   90.00
_cell.angle_beta   90.00
_cell.angle_gamma   90.00
#
_symmetry.space_group_name_H-M   'P 1'
#
loop_
_entity.id
_entity.type
_entity.pdbx_description
1 polymer ?
#
loop_
_entity_poly.entity_id
_entity_poly.type
_entity_poly.pdbx_seq_one_letter_code
_entity_poly.pdbx_strand_id
1 'polypeptide(L)'
;MLEQNMEKNIMNMEQGSLCLLERDLDKEIWEAIDWSELSAAYGCRRNIIALKKVARHALEQLETIADDLSLACQYYFHDIIIHDTDNFIHGEKYTKFSIAYATIKGAMLMLQDLRALTKAIACISRLPRNDCLPRELAQLHFKSAHSLLDPNDHFFCILVQDQQERMKNSIVEDRILGQVSEEMRPQLRASLVARGGIKALKIHEETKRLARAFGCLASALNKDQYVKASSNLADTILNQKRSYQRSAAAAIAKDAQRALVAIMAAADRMIFVAADSTIGNTLLTPPEFKGLRCHPEIEKSAALATAFRQNELSAFLRNRTLNDISSSPLPTIFTRGGRLECTCCGQNFNRAFLTRVSQRKICVLCDLHARDSGMCSKKNCPKKAWCIHTKRCLACENHSCEQCGIICADAQDLLAHIEDLPAPVAIFLDFDRTIATTRSGQSPLTSRGKKHTVDPILAALARNHPNVRVVTRNRHRDDIFAFLADNNFPVRDVHIIRKTESKATVVLDQSFHNLRDSNASQQHSIFRDIVFADDDIRELIDPQFEYYNRKEIHLHRILFTRTLQPPTLSLCV
;
A
#
# COMPACT_ATOMS: atom_id res chain seq x y z
N MET A 1 9.95 23.73 -30.51
CA MET A 1 8.85 22.92 -29.91
C MET A 1 9.37 21.78 -29.05
N LEU A 2 10.21 20.89 -29.59
CA LEU A 2 10.74 19.73 -28.86
C LEU A 2 11.53 20.10 -27.59
N GLU A 3 12.38 21.12 -27.65
CA GLU A 3 13.10 21.65 -26.48
C GLU A 3 12.15 22.27 -25.44
N GLN A 4 11.17 23.09 -25.87
CA GLN A 4 10.14 23.66 -24.99
C GLN A 4 9.25 22.59 -24.33
N ASN A 5 8.92 21.51 -25.06
CA ASN A 5 8.16 20.38 -24.53
C ASN A 5 9.02 19.54 -23.57
N MET A 6 10.32 19.37 -23.83
CA MET A 6 11.25 18.74 -22.90
C MET A 6 11.42 19.56 -21.61
N GLU A 7 11.60 20.88 -21.70
CA GLU A 7 11.67 21.76 -20.53
C GLU A 7 10.39 21.70 -19.69
N LYS A 8 9.21 21.86 -20.32
CA LYS A 8 7.92 21.73 -19.60
C LYS A 8 7.72 20.36 -18.98
N ASN A 9 8.21 19.29 -19.61
CA ASN A 9 8.06 17.92 -19.14
C ASN A 9 9.04 17.58 -18.00
N ILE A 10 10.25 18.14 -18.01
CA ILE A 10 11.19 18.08 -16.88
C ILE A 10 10.61 18.87 -15.70
N MET A 11 10.01 20.03 -15.96
CA MET A 11 9.47 20.92 -14.93
C MET A 11 8.15 20.40 -14.30
N ASN A 12 7.29 19.73 -15.08
CA ASN A 12 5.98 19.24 -14.61
C ASN A 12 5.95 17.73 -14.30
N MET A 13 6.96 16.95 -14.71
CA MET A 13 7.08 15.51 -14.45
C MET A 13 5.87 14.66 -14.91
N GLU A 14 5.07 15.16 -15.86
CA GLU A 14 3.88 14.48 -16.41
C GLU A 14 4.26 13.24 -17.24
N GLN A 15 3.89 12.06 -16.77
CA GLN A 15 4.24 10.79 -17.40
C GLN A 15 3.17 9.72 -17.14
N GLY A 16 3.18 8.67 -17.95
CA GLY A 16 2.38 7.47 -17.67
C GLY A 16 0.96 7.50 -18.23
N SER A 17 0.68 8.31 -19.25
CA SER A 17 -0.63 8.38 -19.89
C SER A 17 -0.51 8.59 -21.40
N LEU A 18 -1.43 7.97 -22.15
CA LEU A 18 -1.56 8.14 -23.60
C LEU A 18 -2.05 9.54 -23.99
N CYS A 19 -2.91 10.19 -23.20
CA CYS A 19 -3.41 11.53 -23.53
C CYS A 19 -2.28 12.59 -23.60
N LEU A 20 -1.15 12.33 -22.93
CA LEU A 20 0.02 13.20 -23.02
C LEU A 20 0.76 13.04 -24.35
N LEU A 21 0.68 11.86 -24.97
CA LEU A 21 1.24 11.60 -26.30
C LEU A 21 0.31 12.16 -27.38
N GLU A 22 -1.00 11.97 -27.23
CA GLU A 22 -2.02 12.57 -28.12
C GLU A 22 -1.87 14.09 -28.23
N ARG A 23 -1.58 14.76 -27.11
CA ARG A 23 -1.32 16.19 -27.07
C ARG A 23 -0.02 16.60 -27.78
N ASP A 24 1.02 15.77 -27.70
CA ASP A 24 2.38 16.12 -28.11
C ASP A 24 2.70 15.74 -29.57
N LEU A 25 1.94 14.81 -30.14
CA LEU A 25 2.15 14.27 -31.48
C LEU A 25 1.26 14.95 -32.51
N ASP A 26 1.76 15.07 -33.73
CA ASP A 26 0.94 15.49 -34.86
C ASP A 26 -0.17 14.46 -35.13
N LYS A 27 -1.33 14.94 -35.56
CA LYS A 27 -2.52 14.11 -35.78
C LYS A 27 -2.24 12.91 -36.69
N GLU A 28 -1.45 13.10 -37.74
CA GLU A 28 -1.04 12.05 -38.67
C GLU A 28 -0.24 10.94 -37.97
N ILE A 29 0.69 11.30 -37.08
CA ILE A 29 1.46 10.32 -36.28
C ILE A 29 0.54 9.59 -35.31
N TRP A 30 -0.38 10.33 -34.66
CA TRP A 30 -1.30 9.75 -33.68
C TRP A 30 -2.25 8.72 -34.30
N GLU A 31 -2.82 9.02 -35.47
CA GLU A 31 -3.78 8.15 -36.17
C GLU A 31 -3.10 6.95 -36.84
N ALA A 32 -1.80 7.02 -37.14
CA ALA A 32 -1.04 5.94 -37.78
C ALA A 32 -0.65 4.79 -36.83
N ILE A 33 -0.78 4.96 -35.51
CA ILE A 33 -0.22 4.03 -34.51
C ILE A 33 -1.33 3.26 -33.76
N ASP A 34 -1.16 1.95 -33.65
CA ASP A 34 -1.90 1.14 -32.67
C ASP A 34 -1.32 1.34 -31.26
N TRP A 35 -2.06 2.10 -30.45
CA TRP A 35 -1.68 2.44 -29.07
C TRP A 35 -1.99 1.35 -28.03
N SER A 36 -2.59 0.22 -28.42
CA SER A 36 -3.05 -0.83 -27.49
C SER A 36 -1.91 -1.39 -26.62
N GLU A 37 -0.77 -1.72 -27.23
CA GLU A 37 0.40 -2.27 -26.53
C GLU A 37 1.00 -1.24 -25.55
N LEU A 38 1.04 0.04 -25.95
CA LEU A 38 1.56 1.11 -25.08
C LEU A 38 0.59 1.45 -23.95
N SER A 39 -0.72 1.42 -24.21
CA SER A 39 -1.77 1.56 -23.19
C SER A 39 -1.60 0.49 -22.10
N ALA A 40 -1.48 -0.77 -22.53
CA ALA A 40 -1.24 -1.89 -21.62
C ALA A 40 0.06 -1.74 -20.83
N ALA A 41 1.12 -1.24 -21.46
CA ALA A 41 2.38 -0.98 -20.79
C ALA A 41 2.28 0.13 -19.72
N TYR A 42 1.52 1.20 -19.98
CA TYR A 42 1.23 2.23 -18.98
C TYR A 42 0.38 1.68 -17.81
N GLY A 43 -0.64 0.89 -18.10
CA GLY A 43 -1.42 0.16 -17.10
C GLY A 43 -0.56 -0.75 -16.22
N CYS A 44 0.27 -1.58 -16.86
CA CYS A 44 1.23 -2.45 -16.20
C CYS A 44 2.15 -1.66 -15.26
N ARG A 45 2.72 -0.55 -15.74
CA ARG A 45 3.58 0.32 -14.94
C ARG A 45 2.90 0.86 -13.69
N ARG A 46 1.66 1.35 -13.81
CA ARG A 46 0.89 1.87 -12.65
C ARG A 46 0.68 0.77 -11.60
N ASN A 47 0.25 -0.39 -12.06
CA ASN A 47 0.02 -1.56 -11.22
C ASN A 47 1.30 -2.10 -10.54
N ILE A 48 2.45 -2.11 -11.23
CA ILE A 48 3.73 -2.52 -10.63
C ILE A 48 4.15 -1.58 -9.50
N ILE A 49 3.92 -0.27 -9.66
CA ILE A 49 4.18 0.71 -8.60
C ILE A 49 3.29 0.43 -7.39
N ALA A 50 2.02 0.09 -7.60
CA ALA A 50 1.11 -0.27 -6.52
C ALA A 50 1.50 -1.60 -5.87
N LEU A 51 1.83 -2.65 -6.62
CA LEU A 51 2.29 -3.93 -6.09
C LEU A 51 3.55 -3.79 -5.23
N LYS A 52 4.50 -2.93 -5.63
CA LYS A 52 5.67 -2.59 -4.81
C LYS A 52 5.27 -2.04 -3.44
N LYS A 53 4.23 -1.19 -3.38
CA LYS A 53 3.72 -0.62 -2.14
C LYS A 53 2.94 -1.67 -1.33
N VAL A 54 2.15 -2.54 -1.97
CA VAL A 54 1.53 -3.72 -1.36
C VAL A 54 2.56 -4.60 -0.65
N ALA A 55 3.63 -4.98 -1.36
CA ALA A 55 4.69 -5.80 -0.80
C ALA A 55 5.36 -5.14 0.40
N ARG A 56 5.52 -3.81 0.37
CA ARG A 56 6.03 -3.03 1.51
C ARG A 56 5.10 -3.09 2.72
N HIS A 57 3.81 -2.82 2.54
CA HIS A 57 2.83 -2.85 3.63
C HIS A 57 2.71 -4.24 4.25
N ALA A 58 2.68 -5.28 3.40
CA ALA A 58 2.69 -6.65 3.87
C ALA A 58 3.97 -6.95 4.69
N LEU A 59 5.13 -6.48 4.22
CA LEU A 59 6.39 -6.63 4.95
C LEU A 59 6.36 -5.93 6.32
N GLU A 60 5.91 -4.68 6.40
CA GLU A 60 5.79 -3.92 7.65
C GLU A 60 4.83 -4.60 8.66
N GLN A 61 3.75 -5.23 8.17
CA GLN A 61 2.85 -6.04 8.99
C GLN A 61 3.53 -7.30 9.52
N LEU A 62 4.25 -8.04 8.65
CA LEU A 62 4.98 -9.23 9.06
C LEU A 62 6.14 -8.93 10.00
N GLU A 63 6.81 -7.78 9.87
CA GLU A 63 7.86 -7.34 10.80
C GLU A 63 7.31 -7.21 12.22
N THR A 64 6.11 -6.64 12.38
CA THR A 64 5.45 -6.52 13.69
C THR A 64 5.15 -7.89 14.29
N ILE A 65 4.64 -8.83 13.49
CA ILE A 65 4.37 -10.20 13.94
C ILE A 65 5.68 -10.93 14.27
N ALA A 66 6.72 -10.75 13.47
CA ALA A 66 8.03 -11.37 13.68
C ALA A 66 8.68 -10.88 14.98
N ASP A 67 8.58 -9.58 15.29
CA ASP A 67 9.06 -9.02 16.55
C ASP A 67 8.33 -9.66 17.75
N ASP A 68 7.01 -9.82 17.67
CA ASP A 68 6.20 -10.46 18.72
C ASP A 68 6.56 -11.94 18.92
N LEU A 69 6.72 -12.69 17.82
CA LEU A 69 7.14 -14.10 17.87
C LEU A 69 8.59 -14.25 18.35
N SER A 70 9.48 -13.32 17.99
CA SER A 70 10.86 -13.30 18.49
C SER A 70 10.91 -13.05 19.99
N LEU A 71 10.08 -12.13 20.49
CA LEU A 71 9.92 -11.88 21.92
C LEU A 71 9.38 -13.11 22.65
N ALA A 72 8.39 -13.80 22.07
CA ALA A 72 7.86 -15.05 22.62
C ALA A 72 8.93 -16.15 22.68
N CYS A 73 9.71 -16.33 21.61
CA CYS A 73 10.83 -17.28 21.60
C CYS A 73 11.85 -16.98 22.71
N GLN A 74 12.20 -15.70 22.92
CA GLN A 74 13.11 -15.30 23.98
C GLN A 74 12.52 -15.56 25.38
N TYR A 75 11.23 -15.29 25.55
CA TYR A 75 10.49 -15.55 26.78
C TYR A 75 10.55 -17.04 27.16
N TYR A 76 10.09 -17.95 26.29
CA TYR A 76 10.08 -19.38 26.62
C TYR A 76 11.47 -19.99 26.67
N PHE A 77 12.42 -19.53 25.86
CA PHE A 77 13.79 -20.02 25.93
C PHE A 77 14.42 -19.75 27.30
N HIS A 78 14.10 -18.61 27.90
CA HIS A 78 14.55 -18.28 29.24
C HIS A 78 13.88 -19.16 30.30
N ASP A 79 12.57 -19.36 30.19
CA ASP A 79 11.82 -20.25 31.10
C ASP A 79 12.35 -21.69 31.04
N ILE A 80 12.75 -22.18 29.86
CA ILE A 80 13.40 -23.49 29.71
C ILE A 80 14.66 -23.59 30.57
N ILE A 81 15.51 -22.56 30.54
CA ILE A 81 16.78 -22.56 31.27
C ILE A 81 16.58 -22.56 32.80
N ILE A 82 15.53 -21.89 33.28
CA ILE A 82 15.32 -21.70 34.73
C ILE A 82 14.44 -22.79 35.35
N HIS A 83 13.38 -23.20 34.65
CA HIS A 83 12.25 -23.89 35.28
C HIS A 83 12.01 -25.31 34.75
N ASP A 84 12.65 -25.70 33.64
CA ASP A 84 12.30 -26.92 32.93
C ASP A 84 13.24 -28.08 33.30
N THR A 85 13.17 -28.53 34.56
CA THR A 85 13.95 -29.68 35.03
C THR A 85 13.29 -31.02 34.74
N ASP A 86 11.95 -31.09 34.57
CA ASP A 86 11.25 -32.39 34.60
C ASP A 86 10.10 -32.61 33.59
N ASN A 87 9.60 -31.63 32.82
CA ASN A 87 8.41 -31.84 31.96
C ASN A 87 8.43 -31.21 30.54
N PHE A 88 9.45 -30.46 30.13
CA PHE A 88 9.63 -29.86 28.79
C PHE A 88 8.47 -29.01 28.26
N ILE A 89 7.56 -28.54 29.13
CA ILE A 89 6.36 -27.78 28.75
C ILE A 89 6.74 -26.47 28.05
N HIS A 90 7.83 -25.83 28.49
CA HIS A 90 8.34 -24.61 27.87
C HIS A 90 9.07 -24.92 26.55
N GLY A 91 9.66 -26.11 26.43
CA GLY A 91 10.22 -26.66 25.20
C GLY A 91 9.21 -26.80 24.05
N GLU A 92 8.01 -27.31 24.33
CA GLU A 92 6.95 -27.44 23.33
C GLU A 92 6.48 -26.05 22.86
N LYS A 93 6.21 -25.13 23.79
CA LYS A 93 5.84 -23.75 23.46
C LYS A 93 6.93 -23.07 22.65
N TYR A 94 8.19 -23.12 23.08
CA TYR A 94 9.31 -22.56 22.34
C TYR A 94 9.40 -23.10 20.91
N THR A 95 9.21 -24.41 20.73
CA THR A 95 9.20 -25.06 19.41
C THR A 95 8.07 -24.51 18.55
N LYS A 96 6.85 -24.42 19.09
CA LYS A 96 5.68 -23.86 18.40
C LYS A 96 5.90 -22.41 17.95
N PHE A 97 6.37 -21.53 18.85
CA PHE A 97 6.67 -20.13 18.51
C PHE A 97 7.84 -20.01 17.53
N SER A 98 8.85 -20.87 17.65
CA SER A 98 9.98 -20.88 16.74
C SER A 98 9.59 -21.30 15.32
N ILE A 99 8.68 -22.27 15.17
CA ILE A 99 8.14 -22.68 13.87
C ILE A 99 7.33 -21.54 13.27
N ALA A 100 6.42 -20.92 14.04
CA ALA A 100 5.66 -19.76 13.58
C ALA A 100 6.58 -18.59 13.15
N TYR A 101 7.63 -18.30 13.93
CA TYR A 101 8.62 -17.29 13.59
C TYR A 101 9.35 -17.64 12.28
N ALA A 102 9.71 -18.91 12.10
CA ALA A 102 10.32 -19.39 10.86
C ALA A 102 9.37 -19.19 9.67
N THR A 103 8.09 -19.58 9.78
CA THR A 103 7.06 -19.33 8.76
C THR A 103 7.00 -17.85 8.35
N ILE A 104 6.91 -16.95 9.33
CA ILE A 104 6.86 -15.50 9.08
C ILE A 104 8.15 -15.01 8.41
N LYS A 105 9.32 -15.49 8.85
CA LYS A 105 10.60 -15.15 8.21
C LYS A 105 10.66 -15.58 6.75
N GLY A 106 10.19 -16.79 6.41
CA GLY A 106 10.11 -17.26 5.03
C GLY A 106 9.29 -16.33 4.14
N ALA A 107 8.10 -15.94 4.62
CA ALA A 107 7.24 -15.00 3.92
C ALA A 107 7.87 -13.60 3.78
N MET A 108 8.53 -13.09 4.83
CA MET A 108 9.23 -11.81 4.81
C MET A 108 10.35 -11.76 3.77
N LEU A 109 11.18 -12.81 3.68
CA LEU A 109 12.27 -12.87 2.70
C LEU A 109 11.73 -12.77 1.27
N MET A 110 10.61 -13.47 0.98
CA MET A 110 10.00 -13.41 -0.34
C MET A 110 9.38 -12.03 -0.65
N LEU A 111 8.70 -11.40 0.33
CA LEU A 111 8.17 -10.04 0.17
C LEU A 111 9.27 -9.00 0.00
N GLN A 112 10.42 -9.17 0.65
CA GLN A 112 11.60 -8.32 0.48
C GLN A 112 12.12 -8.37 -0.95
N ASP A 113 12.23 -9.57 -1.53
CA ASP A 113 12.66 -9.74 -2.92
C ASP A 113 11.63 -9.21 -3.91
N LEU A 114 10.33 -9.49 -3.70
CA LEU A 114 9.24 -8.91 -4.51
C LEU A 114 9.31 -7.39 -4.52
N ARG A 115 9.45 -6.77 -3.35
CA ARG A 115 9.57 -5.31 -3.22
C ARG A 115 10.84 -4.79 -3.89
N ALA A 116 11.97 -5.46 -3.70
CA ALA A 116 13.25 -5.04 -4.28
C ALA A 116 13.22 -5.08 -5.81
N LEU A 117 12.69 -6.17 -6.38
CA LEU A 117 12.59 -6.37 -7.83
C LEU A 117 11.56 -5.43 -8.46
N THR A 118 10.36 -5.30 -7.89
CA THR A 118 9.36 -4.34 -8.38
C THR A 118 9.81 -2.88 -8.24
N LYS A 119 10.58 -2.55 -7.19
CA LYS A 119 11.25 -1.24 -7.06
C LYS A 119 12.28 -1.05 -8.17
N ALA A 120 13.11 -2.04 -8.44
CA ALA A 120 14.10 -1.97 -9.50
C ALA A 120 13.43 -1.77 -10.87
N ILE A 121 12.33 -2.47 -11.16
CA ILE A 121 11.53 -2.29 -12.38
C ILE A 121 10.99 -0.86 -12.48
N ALA A 122 10.41 -0.34 -11.40
CA ALA A 122 9.90 1.03 -11.39
C ALA A 122 11.02 2.09 -11.60
N CYS A 123 12.27 1.76 -11.27
CA CYS A 123 13.44 2.63 -11.40
C CYS A 123 14.13 2.55 -12.77
N ILE A 124 13.63 1.77 -13.73
CA ILE A 124 14.15 1.75 -15.11
C ILE A 124 14.19 3.18 -15.70
N SER A 125 15.26 3.51 -16.43
CA SER A 125 15.44 4.82 -17.08
C SER A 125 14.37 5.10 -18.14
N ARG A 126 14.14 6.38 -18.47
CA ARG A 126 13.27 6.79 -19.58
C ARG A 126 13.78 6.32 -20.94
N LEU A 127 15.09 6.21 -21.07
CA LEU A 127 15.78 5.62 -22.20
C LEU A 127 16.53 4.37 -21.69
N PRO A 128 15.84 3.24 -21.51
CA PRO A 128 16.45 2.03 -21.01
C PRO A 128 17.46 1.51 -22.03
N ARG A 129 18.70 1.32 -21.58
CA ARG A 129 19.70 0.55 -22.32
C ARG A 129 19.94 -0.77 -21.57
N ASN A 130 20.23 -1.84 -22.31
CA ASN A 130 20.35 -3.18 -21.73
C ASN A 130 21.50 -3.30 -20.72
N ASP A 131 22.57 -2.55 -20.94
CA ASP A 131 23.74 -2.38 -20.06
C ASP A 131 23.46 -1.50 -18.82
N CYS A 132 22.41 -0.69 -18.87
CA CYS A 132 22.05 0.26 -17.80
C CYS A 132 20.92 -0.23 -16.88
N LEU A 133 20.51 -1.49 -16.99
CA LEU A 133 19.44 -2.02 -16.13
C LEU A 133 19.94 -2.22 -14.70
N PRO A 134 19.08 -1.98 -13.68
CA PRO A 134 19.44 -2.23 -12.29
C PRO A 134 19.98 -3.65 -12.11
N ARG A 135 21.03 -3.79 -11.30
CA ARG A 135 21.71 -5.08 -11.07
C ARG A 135 20.74 -6.19 -10.65
N GLU A 136 19.77 -5.84 -9.82
CA GLU A 136 18.70 -6.72 -9.37
C GLU A 136 17.93 -7.35 -10.53
N LEU A 137 17.65 -6.60 -11.60
CA LEU A 137 16.93 -7.10 -12.78
C LEU A 137 17.85 -7.73 -13.80
N ALA A 138 19.07 -7.22 -13.96
CA ALA A 138 20.02 -7.78 -14.90
C ALA A 138 20.24 -9.29 -14.60
N GLN A 139 20.35 -9.62 -13.31
CA GLN A 139 20.62 -10.97 -12.84
C GLN A 139 19.42 -11.69 -12.24
N LEU A 140 18.24 -11.04 -12.16
CA LEU A 140 17.09 -11.52 -11.36
C LEU A 140 17.54 -12.00 -9.97
N HIS A 141 18.28 -11.14 -9.29
CA HIS A 141 18.95 -11.52 -8.04
C HIS A 141 17.96 -11.49 -6.87
N PHE A 142 17.48 -12.67 -6.45
CA PHE A 142 16.66 -12.85 -5.25
C PHE A 142 17.55 -12.88 -4.00
N LYS A 143 17.92 -11.68 -3.51
CA LYS A 143 18.91 -11.52 -2.42
C LYS A 143 18.51 -12.28 -1.15
N SER A 144 17.23 -12.37 -0.87
CA SER A 144 16.71 -12.83 0.42
C SER A 144 16.29 -14.30 0.35
N ALA A 145 15.58 -14.69 -0.71
CA ALA A 145 15.09 -16.05 -0.90
C ALA A 145 16.18 -17.03 -1.34
N HIS A 146 17.31 -16.57 -1.89
CA HIS A 146 18.45 -17.45 -2.23
C HIS A 146 18.94 -18.28 -1.04
N SER A 147 18.83 -17.78 0.20
CA SER A 147 19.25 -18.55 1.39
C SER A 147 18.35 -19.76 1.69
N LEU A 148 17.19 -19.86 1.02
CA LEU A 148 16.22 -20.95 1.20
C LEU A 148 16.35 -22.05 0.14
N LEU A 149 17.15 -21.81 -0.91
CA LEU A 149 17.37 -22.75 -2.01
C LEU A 149 18.60 -23.61 -1.76
N ASP A 150 18.60 -24.80 -2.34
CA ASP A 150 19.81 -25.61 -2.46
C ASP A 150 20.71 -24.97 -3.53
N PRO A 151 22.03 -24.82 -3.29
CA PRO A 151 22.97 -24.38 -4.33
C PRO A 151 22.91 -25.20 -5.62
N ASN A 152 22.43 -26.46 -5.55
CA ASN A 152 22.28 -27.36 -6.70
C ASN A 152 20.90 -27.31 -7.36
N ASP A 153 19.98 -26.45 -6.90
CA ASP A 153 18.65 -26.38 -7.48
C ASP A 153 18.70 -25.86 -8.94
N HIS A 154 17.99 -26.57 -9.84
CA HIS A 154 17.82 -26.22 -11.26
C HIS A 154 17.23 -24.81 -11.51
N PHE A 155 16.79 -24.11 -10.47
CA PHE A 155 16.40 -22.71 -10.54
C PHE A 155 17.50 -21.84 -11.17
N PHE A 156 18.77 -22.11 -10.84
CA PHE A 156 19.91 -21.36 -11.39
C PHE A 156 20.08 -21.56 -12.91
N CYS A 157 19.75 -22.73 -13.44
CA CYS A 157 19.81 -22.99 -14.88
C CYS A 157 18.74 -22.20 -15.67
N ILE A 158 17.55 -22.02 -15.08
CA ILE A 158 16.45 -21.27 -15.72
C ILE A 158 16.78 -19.77 -15.79
N LEU A 159 17.41 -19.22 -14.75
CA LEU A 159 17.87 -17.81 -14.75
C LEU A 159 18.90 -17.55 -15.85
N VAL A 160 19.74 -18.54 -16.18
CA VAL A 160 20.74 -18.45 -17.24
C VAL A 160 20.11 -18.51 -18.64
N GLN A 161 19.11 -19.37 -18.86
CA GLN A 161 18.38 -19.44 -20.13
C GLN A 161 17.61 -18.15 -20.44
N ASP A 162 17.00 -17.54 -19.43
CA ASP A 162 16.24 -16.29 -19.56
C ASP A 162 17.17 -15.08 -19.90
N GLN A 163 18.46 -15.12 -19.53
CA GLN A 163 19.44 -14.13 -20.01
C GLN A 163 19.72 -14.24 -21.51
N GLN A 164 19.64 -15.43 -22.11
CA GLN A 164 19.88 -15.63 -23.54
C GLN A 164 18.69 -15.15 -24.38
N GLU A 165 17.45 -15.32 -23.91
CA GLU A 165 16.25 -14.78 -24.58
C GLU A 165 16.22 -13.24 -24.58
N ARG A 166 16.82 -12.60 -23.58
CA ARG A 166 16.84 -11.14 -23.42
C ARG A 166 17.52 -10.39 -24.58
N MET A 167 18.47 -11.02 -25.26
CA MET A 167 19.11 -10.43 -26.45
C MET A 167 18.18 -10.34 -27.67
N LYS A 168 17.02 -11.03 -27.64
CA LYS A 168 16.07 -11.05 -28.76
C LYS A 168 14.95 -10.01 -28.66
N ASN A 169 14.74 -9.36 -27.51
CA ASN A 169 13.55 -8.54 -27.24
C ASN A 169 13.66 -7.03 -27.51
N SER A 170 14.55 -6.58 -28.41
CA SER A 170 14.57 -5.19 -28.92
C SER A 170 13.32 -4.80 -29.74
N ILE A 171 12.41 -5.74 -29.98
CA ILE A 171 11.44 -5.70 -31.08
C ILE A 171 10.27 -4.73 -30.85
N VAL A 172 9.91 -4.42 -29.60
CA VAL A 172 8.64 -3.72 -29.32
C VAL A 172 8.71 -2.22 -29.65
N GLU A 173 9.81 -1.57 -29.31
CA GLU A 173 10.02 -0.16 -29.69
C GLU A 173 10.07 -0.03 -31.22
N ASP A 174 10.83 -0.91 -31.88
CA ASP A 174 10.96 -0.95 -33.33
C ASP A 174 9.62 -1.21 -34.02
N ARG A 175 8.71 -1.98 -33.40
CA ARG A 175 7.36 -2.22 -33.93
C ARG A 175 6.46 -0.98 -33.89
N ILE A 176 6.55 -0.17 -32.84
CA ILE A 176 5.78 1.09 -32.76
C ILE A 176 6.38 2.12 -33.72
N LEU A 177 7.72 2.24 -33.75
CA LEU A 177 8.39 3.15 -34.68
C LEU A 177 8.20 2.73 -36.16
N GLY A 178 8.06 1.44 -36.42
CA GLY A 178 7.85 0.89 -37.76
C GLY A 178 6.47 1.18 -38.36
N GLN A 179 5.51 1.66 -37.57
CA GLN A 179 4.16 2.03 -38.05
C GLN A 179 4.10 3.42 -38.69
N VAL A 180 5.16 4.21 -38.56
CA VAL A 180 5.27 5.55 -39.15
C VAL A 180 6.42 5.63 -40.15
N SER A 181 6.37 6.63 -41.03
CA SER A 181 7.45 6.89 -41.99
C SER A 181 8.77 7.23 -41.27
N GLU A 182 9.91 6.98 -41.92
CA GLU A 182 11.24 7.26 -41.35
C GLU A 182 11.39 8.73 -40.90
N GLU A 183 10.74 9.66 -41.60
CA GLU A 183 10.76 11.10 -41.31
C GLU A 183 10.05 11.44 -39.99
N MET A 184 9.01 10.68 -39.62
CA MET A 184 8.21 10.91 -38.40
C MET A 184 8.79 10.22 -37.16
N ARG A 185 9.64 9.19 -37.35
CA ARG A 185 10.21 8.40 -36.24
C ARG A 185 10.94 9.23 -35.18
N PRO A 186 11.76 10.25 -35.52
CA PRO A 186 12.46 11.04 -34.51
C PRO A 186 11.50 11.74 -33.53
N GLN A 187 10.42 12.32 -34.04
CA GLN A 187 9.41 13.03 -33.23
C GLN A 187 8.64 12.07 -32.33
N LEU A 188 8.20 10.93 -32.88
CA LEU A 188 7.53 9.88 -32.12
C LEU A 188 8.43 9.34 -31.01
N ARG A 189 9.67 8.97 -31.35
CA ARG A 189 10.65 8.43 -30.40
C ARG A 189 10.91 9.43 -29.27
N ALA A 190 11.12 10.69 -29.60
CA ALA A 190 11.38 11.71 -28.59
C ALA A 190 10.18 11.92 -27.65
N SER A 191 8.95 11.89 -28.17
CA SER A 191 7.73 11.96 -27.36
C SER A 191 7.57 10.74 -26.46
N LEU A 192 7.84 9.54 -26.97
CA LEU A 192 7.83 8.30 -26.18
C LEU A 192 8.88 8.33 -25.06
N VAL A 193 10.11 8.81 -25.32
CA VAL A 193 11.12 8.99 -24.27
C VAL A 193 10.64 10.00 -23.23
N ALA A 194 10.16 11.15 -23.69
CA ALA A 194 9.77 12.26 -22.84
C ALA A 194 8.63 11.87 -21.90
N ARG A 195 7.60 11.18 -22.39
CA ARG A 195 6.42 10.73 -21.61
C ARG A 195 6.61 9.39 -20.90
N GLY A 196 7.77 8.76 -21.09
CA GLY A 196 8.13 7.49 -20.45
C GLY A 196 7.42 6.28 -21.05
N GLY A 197 7.04 6.36 -22.33
CA GLY A 197 6.47 5.25 -23.09
C GLY A 197 7.48 4.11 -23.30
N ILE A 198 8.72 4.42 -23.71
CA ILE A 198 9.79 3.41 -23.85
C ILE A 198 10.05 2.71 -22.51
N LYS A 199 10.09 3.48 -21.42
CA LYS A 199 10.17 2.95 -20.06
C LYS A 199 9.00 2.03 -19.72
N ALA A 200 7.78 2.42 -20.06
CA ALA A 200 6.59 1.62 -19.78
C ALA A 200 6.65 0.27 -20.52
N LEU A 201 7.02 0.27 -21.80
CA LEU A 201 7.21 -0.95 -22.59
C LEU A 201 8.27 -1.86 -21.96
N LYS A 202 9.40 -1.30 -21.53
CA LYS A 202 10.45 -2.09 -20.88
C LYS A 202 10.01 -2.63 -19.52
N ILE A 203 9.24 -1.87 -18.75
CA ILE A 203 8.62 -2.33 -17.49
C ILE A 203 7.70 -3.52 -17.76
N HIS A 204 6.87 -3.45 -18.81
CA HIS A 204 5.97 -4.53 -19.18
C HIS A 204 6.73 -5.81 -19.55
N GLU A 205 7.83 -5.70 -20.30
CA GLU A 205 8.70 -6.84 -20.63
C GLU A 205 9.37 -7.45 -19.39
N GLU A 206 10.00 -6.64 -18.55
CA GLU A 206 10.65 -7.12 -17.33
C GLU A 206 9.62 -7.66 -16.32
N THR A 207 8.36 -7.23 -16.38
CA THR A 207 7.26 -7.81 -15.60
C THR A 207 6.94 -9.25 -16.03
N LYS A 208 6.88 -9.52 -17.35
CA LYS A 208 6.71 -10.90 -17.89
C LYS A 208 7.81 -11.82 -17.38
N ARG A 209 9.04 -11.32 -17.47
CA ARG A 209 10.24 -12.01 -17.01
C ARG A 209 10.20 -12.29 -15.51
N LEU A 210 9.85 -11.29 -14.71
CA LEU A 210 9.73 -11.42 -13.27
C LEU A 210 8.63 -12.44 -12.88
N ALA A 211 7.50 -12.45 -13.59
CA ALA A 211 6.42 -13.41 -13.37
C ALA A 211 6.89 -14.86 -13.56
N ARG A 212 7.63 -15.13 -14.66
CA ARG A 212 8.24 -16.45 -14.89
C ARG A 212 9.22 -16.83 -13.78
N ALA A 213 10.09 -15.91 -13.40
CA ALA A 213 11.08 -16.14 -12.34
C ALA A 213 10.44 -16.51 -11.01
N PHE A 214 9.37 -15.80 -10.59
CA PHE A 214 8.63 -16.15 -9.38
C PHE A 214 7.92 -17.52 -9.48
N GLY A 215 7.40 -17.89 -10.65
CA GLY A 215 6.80 -19.22 -10.86
C GLY A 215 7.80 -20.37 -10.76
N CYS A 216 9.00 -20.18 -11.32
CA CYS A 216 10.10 -21.13 -11.19
C CYS A 216 10.60 -21.22 -9.74
N LEU A 217 10.69 -20.07 -9.05
CA LEU A 217 11.11 -20.00 -7.66
C LEU A 217 10.11 -20.70 -6.73
N ALA A 218 8.81 -20.47 -6.93
CA ALA A 218 7.76 -21.16 -6.18
C ALA A 218 7.85 -22.68 -6.35
N SER A 219 8.08 -23.14 -7.59
CA SER A 219 8.27 -24.56 -7.90
C SER A 219 9.51 -25.14 -7.21
N ALA A 220 10.64 -24.41 -7.22
CA ALA A 220 11.88 -24.85 -6.57
C ALA A 220 11.73 -24.94 -5.04
N LEU A 221 11.09 -23.94 -4.42
CA LEU A 221 10.87 -23.93 -2.98
C LEU A 221 9.93 -25.05 -2.51
N ASN A 222 8.97 -25.45 -3.35
CA ASN A 222 8.03 -26.54 -3.09
C ASN A 222 8.59 -27.94 -3.36
N LYS A 223 9.78 -28.07 -3.98
CA LYS A 223 10.38 -29.40 -4.10
C LYS A 223 10.64 -29.93 -2.70
N ASP A 224 9.99 -31.05 -2.38
CA ASP A 224 10.24 -31.83 -1.17
C ASP A 224 11.68 -32.35 -1.23
N GLN A 225 12.61 -31.50 -0.81
CA GLN A 225 13.89 -32.00 -0.36
C GLN A 225 13.62 -32.68 0.97
N TYR A 226 13.52 -34.01 0.89
CA TYR A 226 13.57 -34.94 2.01
C TYR A 226 14.35 -34.30 3.16
N VAL A 227 13.62 -33.92 4.21
CA VAL A 227 14.24 -33.73 5.52
C VAL A 227 14.85 -35.08 5.82
N LYS A 228 16.15 -35.25 5.56
CA LYS A 228 16.86 -36.46 5.97
C LYS A 228 16.59 -36.59 7.45
N ALA A 229 15.95 -37.70 7.84
CA ALA A 229 15.71 -37.99 9.24
C ALA A 229 17.07 -37.90 9.94
N SER A 230 17.25 -36.88 10.78
CA SER A 230 18.44 -36.76 11.62
C SER A 230 18.15 -37.48 12.91
N SER A 231 19.12 -38.26 13.39
CA SER A 231 19.08 -38.82 14.74
C SER A 231 19.20 -37.74 15.82
N ASN A 232 19.60 -36.52 15.46
CA ASN A 232 19.73 -35.37 16.35
C ASN A 232 18.45 -34.51 16.35
N LEU A 233 17.84 -34.33 17.52
CA LEU A 233 16.66 -33.49 17.74
C LEU A 233 16.88 -32.03 17.27
N ALA A 234 18.08 -31.47 17.48
CA ALA A 234 18.39 -30.11 17.08
C ALA A 234 18.33 -29.94 15.55
N ASP A 235 18.85 -30.91 14.80
CA ASP A 235 18.80 -30.91 13.34
C ASP A 235 17.37 -31.12 12.85
N THR A 236 16.59 -31.99 13.51
CA THR A 236 15.18 -32.20 13.19
C THR A 236 14.38 -30.91 13.34
N ILE A 237 14.57 -30.17 14.45
CA ILE A 237 13.92 -28.87 14.67
C ILE A 237 14.40 -27.84 13.62
N LEU A 238 15.69 -27.80 13.31
CA LEU A 238 16.23 -26.87 12.31
C LEU A 238 15.67 -27.15 10.90
N ASN A 239 15.59 -28.41 10.51
CA ASN A 239 15.03 -28.85 9.24
C ASN A 239 13.52 -28.56 9.17
N GLN A 240 12.79 -28.76 10.26
CA GLN A 240 11.39 -28.38 10.35
C GLN A 240 11.23 -26.87 10.16
N LYS A 241 12.00 -26.02 10.87
CA LYS A 241 11.98 -24.56 10.67
C LYS A 241 12.24 -24.16 9.22
N ARG A 242 13.24 -24.78 8.56
CA ARG A 242 13.55 -24.53 7.15
C ARG A 242 12.41 -24.96 6.22
N SER A 243 11.76 -26.08 6.49
CA SER A 243 10.60 -26.56 5.72
C SER A 243 9.45 -25.55 5.78
N TYR A 244 9.09 -25.07 6.98
CA TYR A 244 8.05 -24.04 7.15
C TYR A 244 8.43 -22.69 6.50
N GLN A 245 9.71 -22.28 6.60
CA GLN A 245 10.23 -21.11 5.88
C GLN A 245 10.04 -21.24 4.37
N ARG A 246 10.44 -22.38 3.79
CA ARG A 246 10.33 -22.65 2.35
C ARG A 246 8.88 -22.68 1.90
N SER A 247 8.01 -23.36 2.64
CA SER A 247 6.57 -23.44 2.33
C SER A 247 5.92 -22.06 2.30
N ALA A 248 6.17 -21.23 3.31
CA ALA A 248 5.66 -19.85 3.36
C ALA A 248 6.23 -18.99 2.22
N ALA A 249 7.53 -19.08 1.95
CA ALA A 249 8.17 -18.38 0.85
C ALA A 249 7.60 -18.81 -0.53
N ALA A 250 7.36 -20.11 -0.73
CA ALA A 250 6.79 -20.65 -1.95
C ALA A 250 5.37 -20.13 -2.21
N ALA A 251 4.55 -20.06 -1.15
CA ALA A 251 3.21 -19.50 -1.25
C ALA A 251 3.23 -18.02 -1.67
N ILE A 252 4.09 -17.20 -1.06
CA ILE A 252 4.25 -15.79 -1.46
C ILE A 252 4.79 -15.68 -2.89
N ALA A 253 5.73 -16.53 -3.30
CA ALA A 253 6.27 -16.54 -4.66
C ALA A 253 5.19 -16.87 -5.71
N LYS A 254 4.32 -17.85 -5.41
CA LYS A 254 3.18 -18.20 -6.26
C LYS A 254 2.20 -17.03 -6.38
N ASP A 255 1.93 -16.34 -5.29
CA ASP A 255 1.03 -15.17 -5.29
C ASP A 255 1.63 -13.97 -6.01
N ALA A 256 2.94 -13.76 -5.86
CA ALA A 256 3.68 -12.77 -6.63
C ALA A 256 3.59 -13.04 -8.14
N GLN A 257 3.78 -14.30 -8.56
CA GLN A 257 3.59 -14.70 -9.95
C GLN A 257 2.17 -14.38 -10.43
N ARG A 258 1.13 -14.82 -9.69
CA ARG A 258 -0.27 -14.59 -10.04
C ARG A 258 -0.58 -13.10 -10.16
N ALA A 259 -0.09 -12.29 -9.21
CA ALA A 259 -0.22 -10.85 -9.23
C ALA A 259 0.39 -10.24 -10.50
N LEU A 260 1.63 -10.59 -10.83
CA LEU A 260 2.32 -10.08 -12.02
C LEU A 260 1.61 -10.48 -13.32
N VAL A 261 1.10 -11.72 -13.41
CA VAL A 261 0.30 -12.18 -14.55
C VAL A 261 -0.99 -11.38 -14.69
N ALA A 262 -1.71 -11.16 -13.59
CA ALA A 262 -2.94 -10.40 -13.60
C ALA A 262 -2.69 -8.95 -14.05
N ILE A 263 -1.61 -8.32 -13.58
CA ILE A 263 -1.21 -6.96 -13.98
C ILE A 263 -1.06 -6.84 -15.50
N MET A 264 -0.49 -7.86 -16.14
CA MET A 264 -0.31 -7.85 -17.60
C MET A 264 -1.62 -8.10 -18.35
N ALA A 265 -2.56 -8.83 -17.75
CA ALA A 265 -3.88 -9.07 -18.33
C ALA A 265 -4.84 -7.87 -18.17
N ALA A 266 -4.58 -6.98 -17.21
CA ALA A 266 -5.44 -5.86 -16.87
C ALA A 266 -4.80 -4.51 -17.28
N ALA A 267 -4.74 -4.29 -18.59
CA ALA A 267 -4.13 -3.10 -19.20
C ALA A 267 -4.80 -1.77 -18.80
N ASP A 268 -6.11 -1.81 -18.59
CA ASP A 268 -7.00 -0.66 -18.44
C ASP A 268 -7.34 -0.35 -16.97
N ARG A 269 -7.39 -1.37 -16.10
CA ARG A 269 -7.78 -1.23 -14.69
C ARG A 269 -6.63 -1.29 -13.69
N MET A 270 -6.81 -0.63 -12.55
CA MET A 270 -5.95 -0.79 -11.37
C MET A 270 -6.35 -2.04 -10.60
N ILE A 271 -5.44 -2.99 -10.45
CA ILE A 271 -5.63 -4.22 -9.67
C ILE A 271 -5.23 -3.99 -8.22
N PHE A 272 -4.08 -3.36 -8.02
CA PHE A 272 -3.51 -3.14 -6.70
C PHE A 272 -3.62 -1.69 -6.34
N VAL A 273 -3.97 -1.39 -5.10
CA VAL A 273 -3.95 -0.03 -4.60
C VAL A 273 -3.39 0.01 -3.20
N ALA A 274 -2.52 0.99 -2.97
CA ALA A 274 -1.66 1.05 -1.80
C ALA A 274 -1.14 2.47 -1.58
N ALA A 275 -1.46 3.05 -0.43
CA ALA A 275 -0.96 4.37 -0.05
C ALA A 275 0.56 4.34 0.28
N ASP A 276 1.25 5.48 0.22
CA ASP A 276 2.61 5.56 0.78
C ASP A 276 2.54 5.58 2.32
N SER A 277 3.36 4.72 2.93
CA SER A 277 3.42 4.32 4.35
C SER A 277 3.45 5.44 5.41
N THR A 278 3.51 6.72 5.02
CA THR A 278 3.56 7.83 5.98
C THR A 278 2.17 8.31 6.38
N ILE A 279 1.13 8.08 5.57
CA ILE A 279 -0.16 8.77 5.75
C ILE A 279 -1.38 7.84 5.67
N GLY A 280 -1.31 6.64 5.06
CA GLY A 280 -2.44 5.67 5.00
C GLY A 280 -2.00 4.19 4.98
N ASN A 281 -2.83 3.27 5.51
CA ASN A 281 -2.66 1.81 5.41
C ASN A 281 -3.61 1.19 4.39
N THR A 282 -4.21 2.02 3.53
CA THR A 282 -5.07 1.55 2.47
C THR A 282 -4.34 0.54 1.64
N LEU A 283 -4.96 -0.61 1.54
CA LEU A 283 -4.54 -1.61 0.60
C LEU A 283 -5.76 -2.27 0.03
N LEU A 284 -6.02 -1.97 -1.24
CA LEU A 284 -6.91 -2.77 -2.05
C LEU A 284 -6.04 -3.85 -2.69
N THR A 285 -6.22 -5.07 -2.19
CA THR A 285 -5.69 -6.28 -2.78
C THR A 285 -6.88 -7.16 -3.08
N PRO A 286 -7.13 -7.48 -4.36
CA PRO A 286 -8.26 -8.33 -4.72
C PRO A 286 -8.22 -9.65 -3.93
N PRO A 287 -9.39 -10.22 -3.58
CA PRO A 287 -9.48 -11.41 -2.74
C PRO A 287 -8.60 -12.58 -3.19
N GLU A 288 -8.40 -12.73 -4.51
CA GLU A 288 -7.60 -13.78 -5.13
C GLU A 288 -6.09 -13.66 -4.87
N PHE A 289 -5.60 -12.48 -4.49
CA PHE A 289 -4.20 -12.21 -4.09
C PHE A 289 -4.04 -12.07 -2.58
N LYS A 290 -5.06 -12.48 -1.80
CA LYS A 290 -5.00 -12.45 -0.33
C LYS A 290 -3.77 -13.13 0.23
N GLY A 291 -3.22 -14.17 -0.40
CA GLY A 291 -2.05 -14.87 0.14
C GLY A 291 -0.77 -14.04 0.19
N LEU A 292 -0.68 -12.88 -0.51
CA LEU A 292 0.34 -11.85 -0.24
C LEU A 292 0.28 -11.30 1.20
N ARG A 293 -0.82 -11.55 1.93
CA ARG A 293 -1.09 -11.09 3.31
C ARG A 293 -1.58 -12.19 4.26
N CYS A 294 -2.39 -13.12 3.75
CA CYS A 294 -3.30 -14.01 4.45
C CYS A 294 -3.10 -15.45 3.98
N HIS A 295 -1.86 -15.94 4.02
CA HIS A 295 -1.64 -17.38 3.91
C HIS A 295 -2.10 -18.06 5.22
N PRO A 296 -2.78 -19.22 5.19
CA PRO A 296 -3.31 -19.85 6.42
C PRO A 296 -2.26 -20.03 7.51
N GLU A 297 -1.02 -20.39 7.15
CA GLU A 297 0.08 -20.53 8.11
C GLU A 297 0.60 -19.18 8.66
N ILE A 298 0.51 -18.10 7.87
CA ILE A 298 0.80 -16.74 8.33
C ILE A 298 -0.28 -16.28 9.30
N GLU A 299 -1.56 -16.53 9.00
CA GLU A 299 -2.69 -16.19 9.87
C GLU A 299 -2.63 -16.95 11.20
N LYS A 300 -2.34 -18.26 11.17
CA LYS A 300 -2.08 -19.05 12.38
C LYS A 300 -0.93 -18.47 13.20
N SER A 301 0.17 -18.10 12.55
CA SER A 301 1.34 -17.49 13.21
C SER A 301 1.02 -16.12 13.81
N ALA A 302 0.22 -15.31 13.11
CA ALA A 302 -0.24 -14.00 13.57
C ALA A 302 -1.21 -14.12 14.76
N ALA A 303 -2.12 -15.08 14.72
CA ALA A 303 -3.02 -15.40 15.83
C ALA A 303 -2.23 -15.87 17.06
N LEU A 304 -1.20 -16.70 16.86
CA LEU A 304 -0.31 -17.15 17.93
C LEU A 304 0.45 -15.97 18.57
N ALA A 305 1.02 -15.07 17.76
CA ALA A 305 1.68 -13.85 18.24
C ALA A 305 0.72 -12.96 19.05
N THR A 306 -0.50 -12.79 18.54
CA THR A 306 -1.56 -12.02 19.20
C THR A 306 -1.95 -12.64 20.54
N ALA A 307 -2.14 -13.96 20.59
CA ALA A 307 -2.48 -14.68 21.81
C ALA A 307 -1.37 -14.59 22.86
N PHE A 308 -0.10 -14.71 22.47
CA PHE A 308 1.04 -14.49 23.37
C PHE A 308 1.01 -13.08 23.97
N ARG A 309 0.83 -12.07 23.12
CA ARG A 309 0.80 -10.67 23.55
C ARG A 309 -0.37 -10.38 24.49
N GLN A 310 -1.55 -10.89 24.18
CA GLN A 310 -2.78 -10.65 24.95
C GLN A 310 -2.83 -11.41 26.28
N ASN A 311 -2.35 -12.66 26.31
CA ASN A 311 -2.53 -13.53 27.47
C ASN A 311 -1.26 -13.64 28.32
N GLU A 312 -0.17 -14.11 27.72
CA GLU A 312 1.01 -14.52 28.48
C GLU A 312 1.90 -13.33 28.83
N LEU A 313 2.20 -12.48 27.84
CA LEU A 313 2.98 -11.27 28.05
C LEU A 313 2.25 -10.28 28.97
N SER A 314 0.93 -10.16 28.83
CA SER A 314 0.13 -9.28 29.68
C SER A 314 0.09 -9.78 31.14
N ALA A 315 -0.07 -11.09 31.36
CA ALA A 315 -0.04 -11.69 32.69
C ALA A 315 1.34 -11.54 33.34
N PHE A 316 2.42 -11.82 32.59
CA PHE A 316 3.79 -11.62 33.06
C PHE A 316 4.03 -10.18 33.51
N LEU A 317 3.59 -9.20 32.72
CA LEU A 317 3.75 -7.78 33.04
C LEU A 317 2.82 -7.29 34.16
N ARG A 318 1.66 -7.92 34.39
CA ARG A 318 0.75 -7.62 35.52
C ARG A 318 1.26 -8.18 36.84
N ASN A 319 1.89 -9.35 36.81
CA ASN A 319 2.37 -10.04 38.02
C ASN A 319 3.70 -9.49 38.54
N ARG A 320 4.45 -8.72 37.74
CA ARG A 320 5.59 -7.95 38.23
C ARG A 320 5.10 -6.57 38.66
N THR A 321 5.19 -6.27 39.95
CA THR A 321 5.07 -4.91 40.47
C THR A 321 5.98 -3.98 39.66
N LEU A 322 5.46 -2.82 39.22
CA LEU A 322 6.19 -1.84 38.39
C LEU A 322 7.57 -1.46 38.97
N ASN A 323 7.76 -1.62 40.29
CA ASN A 323 9.02 -1.40 40.98
C ASN A 323 10.06 -2.54 40.76
N ASP A 324 9.65 -3.79 40.54
CA ASP A 324 10.56 -4.94 40.34
C ASP A 324 11.21 -4.99 38.95
N ILE A 325 10.64 -4.27 37.98
CA ILE A 325 11.25 -4.09 36.65
C ILE A 325 12.50 -3.21 36.74
N SER A 326 12.63 -2.41 37.81
CA SER A 326 13.79 -1.56 38.09
C SER A 326 14.87 -2.23 38.94
N SER A 327 14.50 -3.14 39.85
CA SER A 327 15.37 -3.68 40.91
C SER A 327 15.79 -5.14 40.71
N SER A 328 15.04 -5.96 39.96
CA SER A 328 15.46 -7.30 39.57
C SER A 328 16.16 -7.22 38.22
N PRO A 329 17.33 -7.87 38.02
CA PRO A 329 17.95 -7.92 36.71
C PRO A 329 16.97 -8.63 35.77
N LEU A 330 16.27 -7.84 34.94
CA LEU A 330 15.72 -8.37 33.70
C LEU A 330 16.87 -9.15 33.04
N PRO A 331 16.66 -10.40 32.63
CA PRO A 331 17.69 -11.21 32.01
C PRO A 331 18.44 -10.37 30.98
N THR A 332 19.77 -10.43 30.95
CA THR A 332 20.68 -9.57 30.17
C THR A 332 20.36 -9.51 28.66
N ILE A 333 19.47 -10.39 28.20
CA ILE A 333 18.91 -10.45 26.84
C ILE A 333 17.91 -9.31 26.59
N PHE A 334 17.22 -8.80 27.63
CA PHE A 334 16.27 -7.68 27.57
C PHE A 334 16.92 -6.29 27.77
N THR A 335 18.23 -6.14 27.62
CA THR A 335 18.93 -4.84 27.78
C THR A 335 19.58 -4.34 26.48
N ARG A 336 19.65 -5.16 25.42
CA ARG A 336 20.11 -4.70 24.10
C ARG A 336 19.05 -3.78 23.48
N GLY A 337 19.36 -2.49 23.36
CA GLY A 337 18.51 -1.50 22.67
C GLY A 337 18.09 -0.26 23.47
N GLY A 338 18.54 -0.14 24.73
CA GLY A 338 18.21 1.00 25.61
C GLY A 338 16.79 0.96 26.17
N ARG A 339 16.56 1.73 27.23
CA ARG A 339 15.23 1.94 27.81
C ARG A 339 14.60 3.20 27.22
N LEU A 340 13.31 3.15 26.97
CA LEU A 340 12.52 4.25 26.43
C LEU A 340 11.28 4.45 27.30
N GLU A 341 10.92 5.71 27.53
CA GLU A 341 9.76 6.07 28.34
C GLU A 341 8.45 5.85 27.59
N CYS A 342 7.48 5.24 28.28
CA CYS A 342 6.11 5.10 27.81
C CYS A 342 5.36 6.42 27.95
N THR A 343 4.82 6.96 26.86
CA THR A 343 4.08 8.24 26.87
C THR A 343 2.72 8.17 27.57
N CYS A 344 2.27 6.98 27.98
CA CYS A 344 0.99 6.78 28.67
C CYS A 344 1.18 6.71 30.19
N CYS A 345 2.10 5.85 30.67
CA CYS A 345 2.34 5.66 32.10
C CYS A 345 3.63 6.30 32.65
N GLY A 346 4.47 6.90 31.80
CA GLY A 346 5.74 7.54 32.20
C GLY A 346 6.86 6.57 32.59
N GLN A 347 6.65 5.26 32.42
CA GLN A 347 7.59 4.23 32.86
C GLN A 347 8.60 3.88 31.76
N ASN A 348 9.81 3.50 32.16
CA ASN A 348 10.90 3.15 31.24
C ASN A 348 10.89 1.65 30.92
N PHE A 349 10.70 1.31 29.65
CA PHE A 349 10.69 -0.07 29.17
C PHE A 349 11.83 -0.31 28.17
N ASN A 350 12.30 -1.55 28.04
CA ASN A 350 13.09 -1.88 26.85
C ASN A 350 12.24 -1.64 25.60
N ARG A 351 12.88 -1.14 24.54
CA ARG A 351 12.26 -0.91 23.23
C ARG A 351 11.40 -2.07 22.72
N ALA A 352 11.71 -3.32 23.06
CA ALA A 352 10.93 -4.50 22.71
C ALA A 352 9.52 -4.53 23.36
N PHE A 353 9.33 -3.89 24.51
CA PHE A 353 8.04 -3.81 25.21
C PHE A 353 7.27 -2.53 24.88
N LEU A 354 7.78 -1.70 23.98
CA LEU A 354 7.06 -0.55 23.46
C LEU A 354 6.47 -0.86 22.09
N THR A 355 5.17 -0.67 21.96
CA THR A 355 4.48 -0.72 20.68
C THR A 355 4.89 0.51 19.86
N ARG A 356 5.25 0.29 18.59
CA ARG A 356 5.56 1.38 17.63
C ARG A 356 4.35 1.80 16.81
N VAL A 357 3.16 1.35 17.19
CA VAL A 357 1.92 1.66 16.48
C VAL A 357 1.74 3.19 16.45
N SER A 358 1.63 3.76 15.25
CA SER A 358 1.40 5.19 15.02
C SER A 358 2.52 6.15 15.49
N GLN A 359 3.81 5.74 15.37
CA GLN A 359 4.98 6.53 15.82
C GLN A 359 5.02 6.80 17.34
N ARG A 360 4.32 6.01 18.15
CA ARG A 360 4.27 6.20 19.60
C ARG A 360 5.29 5.33 20.33
N LYS A 361 5.61 5.74 21.55
CA LYS A 361 6.38 4.96 22.53
C LYS A 361 5.41 4.58 23.64
N ILE A 362 4.52 3.61 23.40
CA ILE A 362 3.53 3.17 24.41
C ILE A 362 3.85 1.73 24.80
N CYS A 363 3.88 1.42 26.09
CA CYS A 363 4.14 0.05 26.51
C CYS A 363 2.97 -0.88 26.16
N VAL A 364 3.27 -2.17 25.98
CA VAL A 364 2.27 -3.20 25.65
C VAL A 364 1.09 -3.18 26.62
N LEU A 365 1.32 -2.97 27.92
CA LEU A 365 0.24 -2.88 28.91
C LEU A 365 -0.70 -1.70 28.66
N CYS A 366 -0.15 -0.51 28.43
CA CYS A 366 -0.96 0.68 28.17
C CYS A 366 -1.69 0.57 26.83
N ASP A 367 -1.09 -0.07 25.82
CA ASP A 367 -1.78 -0.35 24.56
C ASP A 367 -2.93 -1.33 24.81
N LEU A 368 -2.67 -2.51 25.39
CA LEU A 368 -3.68 -3.52 25.69
C LEU A 368 -4.82 -2.96 26.54
N HIS A 369 -4.52 -2.23 27.62
CA HIS A 369 -5.54 -1.63 28.46
C HIS A 369 -6.44 -0.66 27.67
N ALA A 370 -5.85 0.16 26.79
CA ALA A 370 -6.63 1.02 25.91
C ALA A 370 -7.50 0.19 24.94
N ARG A 371 -6.94 -0.86 24.32
CA ARG A 371 -7.67 -1.73 23.39
C ARG A 371 -8.83 -2.48 24.08
N ASP A 372 -8.59 -3.03 25.26
CA ASP A 372 -9.59 -3.76 26.07
C ASP A 372 -10.68 -2.81 26.56
N SER A 373 -10.33 -1.57 26.87
CA SER A 373 -11.29 -0.52 27.22
C SER A 373 -12.03 0.07 26.02
N GLY A 374 -11.80 -0.43 24.81
CA GLY A 374 -12.46 0.05 23.60
C GLY A 374 -12.02 1.46 23.18
N MET A 375 -10.77 1.83 23.44
CA MET A 375 -10.26 3.18 23.21
C MET A 375 -8.95 3.19 22.42
N CYS A 376 -8.77 4.25 21.63
CA CYS A 376 -7.46 4.56 21.09
C CYS A 376 -6.55 5.09 22.21
N SER A 377 -5.29 4.65 22.24
CA SER A 377 -4.28 5.13 23.18
C SER A 377 -3.85 6.61 22.97
N LYS A 378 -4.41 7.32 21.97
CA LYS A 378 -4.16 8.75 21.74
C LYS A 378 -5.18 9.58 22.52
N LYS A 379 -4.71 10.47 23.40
CA LYS A 379 -5.58 11.37 24.18
C LYS A 379 -6.58 12.18 23.32
N ASN A 380 -6.17 12.61 22.13
CA ASN A 380 -6.99 13.49 21.26
C ASN A 380 -7.70 12.74 20.12
N CYS A 381 -7.68 11.40 20.10
CA CYS A 381 -8.43 10.65 19.09
C CYS A 381 -9.90 10.55 19.53
N PRO A 382 -10.88 10.82 18.65
CA PRO A 382 -12.29 10.63 19.00
C PRO A 382 -12.56 9.17 19.36
N LYS A 383 -13.32 8.95 20.44
CA LYS A 383 -13.67 7.60 20.93
C LYS A 383 -14.35 6.75 19.85
N LYS A 384 -15.24 7.36 19.05
CA LYS A 384 -15.95 6.71 17.94
C LYS A 384 -15.05 6.27 16.78
N ALA A 385 -13.80 6.74 16.70
CA ALA A 385 -12.83 6.22 15.71
C ALA A 385 -12.25 4.85 16.11
N TRP A 386 -12.61 4.32 17.28
CA TRP A 386 -12.27 2.96 17.67
C TRP A 386 -13.20 1.94 17.01
N CYS A 387 -12.61 1.00 16.26
CA CYS A 387 -13.35 -0.10 15.66
C CYS A 387 -13.47 -1.25 16.66
N ILE A 388 -14.70 -1.61 17.04
CA ILE A 388 -14.97 -2.75 17.92
C ILE A 388 -14.72 -4.10 17.24
N HIS A 389 -14.90 -4.17 15.93
CA HIS A 389 -14.79 -5.39 15.14
C HIS A 389 -13.35 -5.90 15.05
N THR A 390 -12.41 -4.96 14.93
CA THR A 390 -10.99 -5.27 14.72
C THR A 390 -10.11 -4.84 15.89
N LYS A 391 -10.69 -4.22 16.93
CA LYS A 391 -9.98 -3.66 18.09
C LYS A 391 -8.80 -2.77 17.66
N ARG A 392 -9.05 -1.89 16.68
CA ARG A 392 -8.06 -0.96 16.09
C ARG A 392 -8.66 0.42 15.91
N CYS A 393 -7.83 1.45 15.98
CA CYS A 393 -8.28 2.80 15.67
C CYS A 393 -8.25 3.08 14.15
N LEU A 394 -9.40 3.42 13.57
CA LEU A 394 -9.55 3.73 12.14
C LEU A 394 -8.64 4.89 11.71
N ALA A 395 -8.52 5.93 12.52
CA ALA A 395 -7.72 7.13 12.20
C ALA A 395 -6.23 7.00 12.53
N CYS A 396 -5.90 6.51 13.73
CA CYS A 396 -4.50 6.49 14.17
C CYS A 396 -3.71 5.34 13.54
N GLU A 397 -4.39 4.24 13.23
CA GLU A 397 -3.80 3.06 12.60
C GLU A 397 -4.15 2.98 11.11
N ASN A 398 -4.77 4.04 10.55
CA ASN A 398 -5.21 4.14 9.16
C ASN A 398 -5.98 2.89 8.68
N HIS A 399 -6.79 2.32 9.57
CA HIS A 399 -7.37 1.01 9.39
C HIS A 399 -8.73 1.12 8.68
N SER A 400 -8.90 0.36 7.60
CA SER A 400 -10.21 0.17 6.95
C SER A 400 -10.99 -0.94 7.65
N CYS A 401 -12.29 -0.75 7.83
CA CYS A 401 -13.18 -1.77 8.37
C CYS A 401 -14.52 -1.76 7.62
N GLU A 402 -14.82 -2.90 7.00
CA GLU A 402 -16.03 -3.14 6.22
C GLU A 402 -17.30 -3.00 7.08
N GLN A 403 -17.30 -3.59 8.28
CA GLN A 403 -18.44 -3.51 9.21
C GLN A 403 -18.64 -2.08 9.76
N CYS A 404 -17.56 -1.30 9.90
CA CYS A 404 -17.67 0.12 10.20
C CYS A 404 -17.99 0.95 8.95
N GLY A 405 -17.98 0.40 7.73
CA GLY A 405 -18.19 1.13 6.48
C GLY A 405 -17.24 2.31 6.29
N ILE A 406 -15.99 2.18 6.73
CA ILE A 406 -14.94 3.21 6.59
C ILE A 406 -13.73 2.59 5.89
N ILE A 407 -13.35 3.20 4.77
CA ILE A 407 -12.21 2.82 3.96
C ILE A 407 -11.18 3.92 4.12
N CYS A 408 -10.02 3.62 4.70
CA CYS A 408 -8.88 4.53 4.57
C CYS A 408 -8.44 4.50 3.10
N ALA A 409 -8.13 5.62 2.43
CA ALA A 409 -7.72 5.66 1.02
C ALA A 409 -6.85 6.88 0.67
N ASP A 410 -5.85 6.76 -0.21
CA ASP A 410 -5.28 7.92 -0.93
C ASP A 410 -6.04 8.23 -2.23
N ALA A 411 -5.55 9.17 -3.04
CA ALA A 411 -6.21 9.56 -4.29
C ALA A 411 -6.29 8.44 -5.33
N GLN A 412 -5.28 7.56 -5.38
CA GLN A 412 -5.28 6.42 -6.28
C GLN A 412 -6.27 5.36 -5.80
N ASP A 413 -6.30 5.09 -4.49
CA ASP A 413 -7.25 4.17 -3.85
C ASP A 413 -8.71 4.63 -4.07
N LEU A 414 -8.96 5.93 -3.91
CA LEU A 414 -10.29 6.52 -4.11
C LEU A 414 -10.75 6.39 -5.57
N LEU A 415 -9.87 6.65 -6.54
CA LEU A 415 -10.18 6.50 -7.96
C LEU A 415 -10.55 5.05 -8.29
N ALA A 416 -9.72 4.09 -7.88
CA ALA A 416 -10.00 2.67 -8.12
C ALA A 416 -11.32 2.23 -7.46
N HIS A 417 -11.58 2.67 -6.23
CA HIS A 417 -12.84 2.38 -5.55
C HIS A 417 -14.05 2.94 -6.32
N ILE A 418 -13.95 4.14 -6.88
CA ILE A 418 -15.03 4.74 -7.69
C ILE A 418 -15.20 4.02 -9.03
N GLU A 419 -14.12 3.60 -9.67
CA GLU A 419 -14.14 2.83 -10.93
C GLU A 419 -14.79 1.45 -10.77
N ASP A 420 -14.72 0.85 -9.58
CA ASP A 420 -15.35 -0.43 -9.26
C ASP A 420 -16.87 -0.30 -8.95
N LEU A 421 -17.40 0.91 -8.76
CA LEU A 421 -18.81 1.13 -8.44
C LEU A 421 -19.68 1.27 -9.71
N PRO A 422 -20.93 0.75 -9.69
CA PRO A 422 -21.87 0.97 -10.79
C PRO A 422 -22.20 2.47 -10.95
N ALA A 423 -22.04 2.99 -12.17
CA ALA A 423 -22.51 4.35 -12.47
C ALA A 423 -24.06 4.43 -12.47
N PRO A 424 -24.67 5.56 -12.06
CA PRO A 424 -24.04 6.83 -11.68
C PRO A 424 -23.67 6.91 -10.18
N VAL A 425 -22.51 7.53 -9.89
CA VAL A 425 -21.99 7.76 -8.53
C VAL A 425 -21.96 9.25 -8.19
N ALA A 426 -22.39 9.62 -6.98
CA ALA A 426 -22.24 10.98 -6.45
C ALA A 426 -20.96 11.07 -5.59
N ILE A 427 -20.11 12.05 -5.86
CA ILE A 427 -18.78 12.13 -5.23
C ILE A 427 -18.66 13.46 -4.47
N PHE A 428 -18.43 13.37 -3.17
CA PHE A 428 -18.24 14.50 -2.26
C PHE A 428 -16.83 14.45 -1.68
N LEU A 429 -16.07 15.52 -1.88
CA LEU A 429 -14.67 15.60 -1.44
C LEU A 429 -14.48 16.78 -0.50
N ASP A 430 -13.75 16.61 0.59
CA ASP A 430 -13.23 17.76 1.32
C ASP A 430 -12.18 18.52 0.50
N PHE A 431 -11.96 19.79 0.84
CA PHE A 431 -10.98 20.63 0.18
C PHE A 431 -9.60 20.57 0.84
N ASP A 432 -9.51 20.87 2.14
CA ASP A 432 -8.23 21.09 2.82
C ASP A 432 -7.59 19.74 3.11
N ARG A 433 -6.35 19.52 2.65
CA ARG A 433 -5.62 18.23 2.76
C ARG A 433 -6.26 17.03 2.08
N THR A 434 -7.48 17.14 1.54
CA THR A 434 -8.05 16.17 0.61
C THR A 434 -7.75 16.56 -0.84
N ILE A 435 -8.45 17.55 -1.41
CA ILE A 435 -8.16 18.03 -2.77
C ILE A 435 -6.85 18.83 -2.82
N ALA A 436 -6.68 19.80 -1.92
CA ALA A 436 -5.58 20.76 -1.95
C ALA A 436 -4.58 20.56 -0.80
N THR A 437 -3.33 21.02 -0.98
CA THR A 437 -2.31 21.03 0.08
C THR A 437 -2.51 22.11 1.14
N THR A 438 -3.63 22.84 1.08
CA THR A 438 -3.99 23.87 2.06
C THR A 438 -4.12 23.29 3.46
N ARG A 439 -3.82 24.12 4.47
CA ARG A 439 -4.11 23.79 5.86
C ARG A 439 -5.45 24.42 6.24
N SER A 440 -6.21 23.72 7.08
CA SER A 440 -7.57 24.09 7.50
C SER A 440 -7.79 25.60 7.63
N GLY A 441 -8.69 26.12 6.78
CA GLY A 441 -9.17 27.51 6.85
C GLY A 441 -8.26 28.58 6.25
N GLN A 442 -7.19 28.21 5.55
CA GLN A 442 -6.39 29.15 4.76
C GLN A 442 -6.97 29.32 3.35
N SER A 443 -6.94 30.55 2.81
CA SER A 443 -7.24 30.75 1.39
C SER A 443 -6.17 30.05 0.53
N PRO A 444 -6.57 29.32 -0.53
CA PRO A 444 -5.62 28.66 -1.42
C PRO A 444 -4.81 29.64 -2.28
N LEU A 445 -5.24 30.91 -2.41
CA LEU A 445 -4.57 31.93 -3.21
C LEU A 445 -3.54 32.73 -2.41
N THR A 446 -3.77 32.93 -1.10
CA THR A 446 -2.83 33.67 -0.25
C THR A 446 -1.79 32.75 0.36
N SER A 447 -0.70 32.49 -0.36
CA SER A 447 0.44 31.83 0.26
C SER A 447 1.54 32.83 0.60
N ARG A 448 2.01 32.82 1.86
CA ARG A 448 3.26 33.47 2.28
C ARG A 448 4.46 32.72 1.67
N GLY A 449 4.57 32.71 0.34
CA GLY A 449 5.65 32.08 -0.42
C GLY A 449 5.55 30.56 -0.63
N LYS A 450 4.38 29.92 -0.44
CA LYS A 450 4.20 28.46 -0.66
C LYS A 450 3.04 28.17 -1.61
N LYS A 451 3.34 27.90 -2.88
CA LYS A 451 2.32 27.53 -3.88
C LYS A 451 1.55 26.27 -3.43
N HIS A 452 0.25 26.42 -3.19
CA HIS A 452 -0.63 25.28 -2.96
C HIS A 452 -0.85 24.51 -4.26
N THR A 453 -1.13 23.22 -4.16
CA THR A 453 -1.33 22.34 -5.30
C THR A 453 -2.55 21.47 -5.09
N VAL A 454 -3.22 21.14 -6.20
CA VAL A 454 -4.29 20.16 -6.27
C VAL A 454 -3.70 18.76 -6.46
N ASP A 455 -4.34 17.73 -5.92
CA ASP A 455 -3.98 16.35 -6.23
C ASP A 455 -4.31 16.02 -7.70
N PRO A 456 -3.31 15.66 -8.53
CA PRO A 456 -3.52 15.47 -9.97
C PRO A 456 -4.42 14.27 -10.29
N ILE A 457 -4.47 13.25 -9.42
CA ILE A 457 -5.33 12.08 -9.61
C ILE A 457 -6.79 12.48 -9.35
N LEU A 458 -7.03 13.24 -8.28
CA LEU A 458 -8.38 13.76 -8.01
C LEU A 458 -8.85 14.74 -9.10
N ALA A 459 -7.94 15.52 -9.69
CA ALA A 459 -8.27 16.38 -10.83
C ALA A 459 -8.67 15.58 -12.07
N ALA A 460 -7.99 14.47 -12.35
CA ALA A 460 -8.37 13.56 -13.42
C ALA A 460 -9.73 12.89 -13.15
N LEU A 461 -9.95 12.46 -11.90
CA LEU A 461 -11.22 11.90 -11.45
C LEU A 461 -12.37 12.89 -11.67
N ALA A 462 -12.20 14.14 -11.26
CA ALA A 462 -13.22 15.18 -11.44
C ALA A 462 -13.55 15.46 -12.91
N ARG A 463 -12.57 15.38 -13.81
CA ARG A 463 -12.81 15.49 -15.27
C ARG A 463 -13.63 14.33 -15.82
N ASN A 464 -13.45 13.13 -15.29
CA ASN A 464 -14.11 11.92 -15.75
C ASN A 464 -15.49 11.71 -15.09
N HIS A 465 -15.78 12.39 -13.97
CA HIS A 465 -17.02 12.25 -13.23
C HIS A 465 -17.73 13.61 -13.04
N PRO A 466 -18.84 13.88 -13.75
CA PRO A 466 -19.51 15.19 -13.71
C PRO A 466 -20.22 15.50 -12.38
N ASN A 467 -20.30 14.53 -11.47
CA ASN A 467 -21.01 14.64 -10.20
C ASN A 467 -20.09 14.83 -8.99
N VAL A 468 -18.89 15.38 -9.21
CA VAL A 468 -17.97 15.78 -8.13
C VAL A 468 -18.39 17.12 -7.53
N ARG A 469 -18.57 17.12 -6.20
CA ARG A 469 -18.86 18.29 -5.38
C ARG A 469 -17.83 18.42 -4.27
N VAL A 470 -17.53 19.66 -3.89
CA VAL A 470 -16.65 19.94 -2.76
C VAL A 470 -17.48 20.27 -1.52
N VAL A 471 -17.17 19.65 -0.39
CA VAL A 471 -17.83 19.94 0.89
C VAL A 471 -16.77 20.28 1.93
N THR A 472 -16.65 21.55 2.27
CA THR A 472 -15.54 22.05 3.08
C THR A 472 -16.00 22.97 4.20
N ARG A 473 -15.18 23.07 5.26
CA ARG A 473 -15.33 24.10 6.31
C ARG A 473 -14.52 25.36 6.00
N ASN A 474 -13.79 25.38 4.88
CA ASN A 474 -13.02 26.53 4.46
C ASN A 474 -13.97 27.64 3.96
N ARG A 475 -13.89 28.81 4.59
CA ARG A 475 -14.80 29.95 4.34
C ARG A 475 -14.54 30.70 3.04
N HIS A 476 -13.41 30.45 2.38
CA HIS A 476 -12.94 31.21 1.23
C HIS A 476 -13.52 30.69 -0.09
N ARG A 477 -14.85 30.75 -0.26
CA ARG A 477 -15.57 30.13 -1.40
C ARG A 477 -14.98 30.51 -2.75
N ASP A 478 -14.85 31.81 -2.99
CA ASP A 478 -14.49 32.35 -4.29
C ASP A 478 -13.03 32.05 -4.61
N ASP A 479 -12.14 32.13 -3.61
CA ASP A 479 -10.74 31.73 -3.75
C ASP A 479 -10.60 30.24 -4.08
N ILE A 480 -11.44 29.39 -3.49
CA ILE A 480 -11.46 27.95 -3.76
C ILE A 480 -11.92 27.68 -5.19
N PHE A 481 -13.00 28.33 -5.64
CA PHE A 481 -13.46 28.20 -7.03
C PHE A 481 -12.40 28.64 -8.03
N ALA A 482 -11.82 29.83 -7.82
CA ALA A 482 -10.75 30.34 -8.67
C ALA A 482 -9.54 29.39 -8.70
N PHE A 483 -9.09 28.93 -7.52
CA PHE A 483 -7.98 27.99 -7.42
C PHE A 483 -8.25 26.65 -8.13
N LEU A 484 -9.45 26.09 -8.00
CA LEU A 484 -9.81 24.84 -8.67
C LEU A 484 -9.90 25.01 -10.20
N ALA A 485 -10.45 26.14 -10.66
CA ALA A 485 -10.49 26.49 -12.08
C ALA A 485 -9.06 26.63 -12.66
N ASP A 486 -8.17 27.36 -11.98
CA ASP A 486 -6.77 27.54 -12.39
C ASP A 486 -5.98 26.22 -12.45
N ASN A 487 -6.43 25.20 -11.72
CA ASN A 487 -5.81 23.87 -11.68
C ASN A 487 -6.56 22.82 -12.52
N ASN A 488 -7.47 23.22 -13.41
CA ASN A 488 -8.26 22.33 -14.28
C ASN A 488 -8.99 21.22 -13.50
N PHE A 489 -9.55 21.58 -12.34
CA PHE A 489 -10.36 20.70 -11.51
C PHE A 489 -11.83 21.10 -11.66
N PRO A 490 -12.59 20.45 -12.56
CA PRO A 490 -14.00 20.80 -12.75
C PRO A 490 -14.81 20.33 -11.54
N VAL A 491 -15.56 21.25 -10.94
CA VAL A 491 -16.48 20.95 -9.84
C VAL A 491 -17.86 21.44 -10.18
N ARG A 492 -18.85 20.62 -9.81
CA ARG A 492 -20.25 21.01 -9.96
C ARG A 492 -20.63 22.12 -9.00
N ASP A 493 -20.19 22.00 -7.74
CA ASP A 493 -20.43 23.00 -6.70
C ASP A 493 -19.41 22.89 -5.56
N VAL A 494 -19.29 23.95 -4.78
CA VAL A 494 -18.51 24.04 -3.54
C VAL A 494 -19.43 24.48 -2.41
N HIS A 495 -19.74 23.55 -1.52
CA HIS A 495 -20.56 23.75 -0.34
C HIS A 495 -19.69 24.08 0.87
N ILE A 496 -19.93 25.24 1.47
CA ILE A 496 -19.27 25.67 2.69
C ILE A 496 -20.16 25.36 3.88
N ILE A 497 -19.62 24.59 4.82
CA ILE A 497 -20.29 24.19 6.06
C ILE A 497 -19.72 24.99 7.22
N ARG A 498 -20.58 25.57 8.06
CA ARG A 498 -20.12 26.28 9.26
C ARG A 498 -19.50 25.29 10.25
N LYS A 499 -18.60 25.76 11.11
CA LYS A 499 -17.92 24.90 12.11
C LYS A 499 -18.87 24.13 13.04
N THR A 500 -20.07 24.66 13.29
CA THR A 500 -21.09 24.04 14.14
C THR A 500 -22.03 23.10 13.39
N GLU A 501 -22.00 23.09 12.07
CA GLU A 501 -22.85 22.28 11.22
C GLU A 501 -22.12 20.99 10.79
N SER A 502 -22.88 19.94 10.49
CA SER A 502 -22.36 18.66 10.03
C SER A 502 -22.31 18.63 8.50
N LYS A 503 -21.20 18.14 7.93
CA LYS A 503 -21.09 17.88 6.49
C LYS A 503 -22.10 16.83 6.01
N ALA A 504 -22.56 15.95 6.90
CA ALA A 504 -23.57 14.95 6.59
C ALA A 504 -24.88 15.58 6.08
N THR A 505 -25.21 16.79 6.53
CA THR A 505 -26.41 17.51 6.06
C THR A 505 -26.38 17.77 4.55
N VAL A 506 -25.21 18.02 3.97
CA VAL A 506 -25.05 18.22 2.52
C VAL A 506 -24.88 16.91 1.78
N VAL A 507 -24.10 15.96 2.34
CA VAL A 507 -23.87 14.66 1.70
C VAL A 507 -25.15 13.83 1.58
N LEU A 508 -26.07 13.97 2.55
CA LEU A 508 -27.32 13.22 2.64
C LEU A 508 -28.55 13.98 2.13
N ASP A 509 -28.37 15.20 1.64
CA ASP A 509 -29.48 16.01 1.14
C ASP A 509 -30.04 15.42 -0.15
N GLN A 510 -31.30 15.01 -0.06
CA GLN A 510 -32.05 14.33 -1.12
C GLN A 510 -32.25 15.19 -2.36
N SER A 511 -32.14 16.51 -2.25
CA SER A 511 -32.18 17.39 -3.41
C SER A 511 -31.01 17.17 -4.36
N PHE A 512 -29.86 16.67 -3.86
CA PHE A 512 -28.72 16.27 -4.69
C PHE A 512 -28.86 14.88 -5.30
N HIS A 513 -29.71 14.03 -4.70
CA HIS A 513 -29.97 12.66 -5.16
C HIS A 513 -31.07 12.60 -6.24
N ASN A 514 -31.88 13.66 -6.36
CA ASN A 514 -32.92 13.81 -7.37
C ASN A 514 -32.50 14.83 -8.42
N LEU A 515 -31.54 14.48 -9.29
CA LEU A 515 -31.22 15.34 -10.43
C LEU A 515 -32.25 15.14 -11.53
N ARG A 516 -33.09 16.15 -11.75
CA ARG A 516 -33.83 16.31 -13.01
C ARG A 516 -32.85 16.69 -14.10
N ASP A 517 -32.64 15.83 -15.08
CA ASP A 517 -32.07 16.25 -16.35
C ASP A 517 -33.12 17.12 -17.07
N SER A 518 -32.83 18.41 -17.21
CA SER A 518 -33.75 19.39 -17.82
C SER A 518 -34.09 19.11 -19.29
N ASN A 519 -33.39 18.16 -19.93
CA ASN A 519 -33.53 17.86 -21.36
C ASN A 519 -33.98 16.43 -21.67
N ALA A 520 -34.23 15.59 -20.66
CA ALA A 520 -34.70 14.22 -20.88
C ALA A 520 -35.99 13.97 -20.10
N SER A 521 -37.10 14.03 -20.81
CA SER A 521 -38.38 13.47 -20.35
C SER A 521 -38.28 11.94 -20.28
N GLN A 522 -37.58 11.40 -19.28
CA GLN A 522 -37.74 10.05 -18.70
C GLN A 522 -36.64 9.76 -17.64
N GLN A 523 -37.10 9.25 -16.49
CA GLN A 523 -36.37 8.59 -15.39
C GLN A 523 -35.54 9.45 -14.41
N HIS A 524 -36.01 9.47 -13.15
CA HIS A 524 -35.25 9.88 -11.97
C HIS A 524 -34.03 8.96 -11.79
N SER A 525 -32.82 9.41 -12.10
CA SER A 525 -31.60 8.67 -11.72
C SER A 525 -31.24 8.98 -10.27
N ILE A 526 -31.80 8.20 -9.35
CA ILE A 526 -31.37 8.21 -7.95
C ILE A 526 -29.94 7.63 -7.92
N PHE A 527 -28.97 8.41 -7.44
CA PHE A 527 -27.64 7.86 -7.16
C PHE A 527 -27.75 6.78 -6.09
N ARG A 528 -27.47 5.54 -6.47
CA ARG A 528 -27.44 4.42 -5.54
C ARG A 528 -26.18 4.45 -4.69
N ASP A 529 -25.07 4.92 -5.25
CA ASP A 529 -23.76 4.98 -4.59
C ASP A 529 -23.32 6.43 -4.37
N ILE A 530 -22.96 6.73 -3.11
CA ILE A 530 -22.40 8.01 -2.70
C ILE A 530 -21.01 7.76 -2.13
N VAL A 531 -20.01 8.48 -2.61
CA VAL A 531 -18.65 8.45 -2.07
C VAL A 531 -18.37 9.77 -1.37
N PHE A 532 -18.03 9.71 -0.08
CA PHE A 532 -17.63 10.88 0.70
C PHE A 532 -16.21 10.71 1.24
N ALA A 533 -15.30 11.58 0.83
CA ALA A 533 -13.89 11.53 1.22
C ALA A 533 -13.47 12.76 2.05
N ASP A 534 -12.88 12.50 3.21
CA ASP A 534 -12.43 13.53 4.16
C ASP A 534 -11.15 13.09 4.89
N ASP A 535 -10.24 14.01 5.19
CA ASP A 535 -9.01 13.69 5.92
C ASP A 535 -9.23 13.61 7.44
N ASP A 536 -10.38 14.10 7.93
CA ASP A 536 -10.75 14.06 9.34
C ASP A 536 -11.81 12.98 9.62
N ILE A 537 -11.40 11.95 10.37
CA ILE A 537 -12.28 10.85 10.80
C ILE A 537 -13.55 11.35 11.51
N ARG A 538 -13.52 12.54 12.14
CA ARG A 538 -14.67 13.12 12.83
C ARG A 538 -15.82 13.42 11.88
N GLU A 539 -15.51 13.79 10.64
CA GLU A 539 -16.53 14.04 9.62
C GLU A 539 -17.16 12.72 9.16
N LEU A 540 -16.39 11.63 9.08
CA LEU A 540 -16.84 10.33 8.57
C LEU A 540 -17.60 9.48 9.60
N ILE A 541 -17.37 9.70 10.89
CA ILE A 541 -18.08 9.02 11.99
C ILE A 541 -19.29 9.81 12.48
N ASP A 542 -19.77 10.78 11.69
CA ASP A 542 -20.96 11.55 12.02
C ASP A 542 -22.16 10.60 12.25
N PRO A 543 -22.88 10.72 13.39
CA PRO A 543 -24.03 9.88 13.69
C PRO A 543 -25.12 9.91 12.60
N GLN A 544 -25.24 10.98 11.82
CA GLN A 544 -26.24 11.09 10.75
C GLN A 544 -25.99 10.06 9.64
N PHE A 545 -24.75 9.62 9.44
CA PHE A 545 -24.43 8.56 8.47
C PHE A 545 -24.89 7.17 8.91
N GLU A 546 -25.01 6.92 10.22
CA GLU A 546 -25.49 5.62 10.75
C GLU A 546 -26.95 5.35 10.34
N TYR A 547 -27.75 6.40 10.11
CA TYR A 547 -29.16 6.29 9.74
C TYR A 547 -29.40 5.94 8.27
N TYR A 548 -28.46 6.28 7.37
CA TYR A 548 -28.68 6.20 5.92
C TYR A 548 -28.37 4.84 5.27
N ASN A 549 -27.66 3.94 5.96
CA ASN A 549 -27.43 2.56 5.48
C ASN A 549 -28.70 1.68 5.47
N ARG A 550 -29.87 2.22 5.81
CA ARG A 550 -31.17 1.50 5.84
C ARG A 550 -32.09 1.80 4.66
N LYS A 551 -31.69 2.66 3.70
CA LYS A 551 -32.57 3.12 2.62
C LYS A 551 -31.88 3.10 1.25
N GLU A 552 -31.69 1.93 0.64
CA GLU A 552 -31.30 1.70 -0.78
C GLU A 552 -30.13 2.54 -1.38
N ILE A 553 -29.43 3.32 -0.55
CA ILE A 553 -28.34 4.24 -0.87
C ILE A 553 -27.13 3.73 -0.11
N HIS A 554 -26.08 3.45 -0.84
CA HIS A 554 -24.81 2.94 -0.34
C HIS A 554 -23.85 4.12 -0.15
N LEU A 555 -23.62 4.48 1.11
CA LEU A 555 -22.64 5.51 1.46
C LEU A 555 -21.27 4.88 1.71
N HIS A 556 -20.32 5.17 0.82
CA HIS A 556 -18.92 4.80 0.92
C HIS A 556 -18.15 5.94 1.59
N ARG A 557 -17.70 5.71 2.83
CA ARG A 557 -16.99 6.73 3.61
C ARG A 557 -15.49 6.48 3.55
N ILE A 558 -14.77 7.49 3.05
CA ILE A 558 -13.37 7.39 2.72
C ILE A 558 -12.55 8.30 3.64
N LEU A 559 -11.76 7.71 4.54
CA LEU A 559 -10.74 8.44 5.30
C LEU A 559 -9.56 8.73 4.39
N PHE A 560 -9.53 9.94 3.85
CA PHE A 560 -8.54 10.35 2.87
C PHE A 560 -7.18 10.56 3.51
N THR A 561 -6.17 9.95 2.92
CA THR A 561 -4.79 10.03 3.39
C THR A 561 -3.93 10.57 2.26
N ARG A 562 -3.63 11.87 2.32
CA ARG A 562 -2.80 12.51 1.29
C ARG A 562 -1.40 11.95 1.33
N THR A 563 -0.96 11.26 0.28
CA THR A 563 0.46 10.96 0.09
C THR A 563 1.18 12.26 -0.25
N LEU A 564 1.82 12.87 0.75
CA LEU A 564 2.75 13.98 0.48
C LEU A 564 3.82 13.45 -0.46
N GLN A 565 3.84 13.92 -1.71
CA GLN A 565 5.04 13.78 -2.53
C GLN A 565 6.21 14.31 -1.71
N PRO A 566 7.34 13.59 -1.64
CA PRO A 566 8.53 14.13 -0.98
C PRO A 566 8.79 15.52 -1.59
N PRO A 567 9.17 16.53 -0.78
CA PRO A 567 9.54 17.82 -1.33
C PRO A 567 10.56 17.55 -2.44
N THR A 568 10.31 18.10 -3.62
CA THR A 568 11.33 18.22 -4.65
C THR A 568 12.57 18.73 -3.95
N LEU A 569 13.62 17.89 -3.89
CA LEU A 569 14.94 18.36 -3.50
C LEU A 569 15.21 19.51 -4.47
N SER A 570 15.12 20.74 -3.97
CA SER A 570 15.70 21.89 -4.63
C SER A 570 17.17 21.55 -4.71
N LEU A 571 17.60 21.03 -5.86
CA LEU A 571 19.01 21.03 -6.23
C LEU A 571 19.40 22.51 -6.18
N CYS A 572 20.09 22.89 -5.11
CA CYS A 572 20.91 24.09 -5.16
C CYS A 572 21.88 23.86 -6.32
N VAL A 573 21.90 24.84 -7.22
CA VAL A 573 22.76 24.93 -8.40
C VAL A 573 24.20 24.57 -8.07
#